data_AF-A0A3C0AV99-F1
#
_entry.id   AF-A0A3C0AV99-F1
#
_cell.length_a   1.000
_cell.length_b   1.000
_cell.length_c   1.000
_cell.angle_alpha   90.00
_cell.angle_beta   90.00
_cell.angle_gamma   90.00
#
_symmetry.space_group_name_H-M   'P 1'
#
loop_
_entity.id
_entity.type
_entity.pdbx_description
1 polymer ?
#
loop_
_entity_poly.entity_id
_entity_poly.type
_entity_poly.pdbx_seq_one_letter_code
_entity_poly.pdbx_strand_id
1 'polypeptide(L)'
;FFDFDWKAQRWNLLVVLGAMLGGFVAVHLMSDGSNLEINPKTIAQLTQMGIDAPNGKLLPDTLFANDIFQSPKMILILIIGGILIGFGTRYASGCTSGHAIYGLSSLQIPSLKAVIGFFIGGLIMAHFILPLIF
;
A
#
# COMPACT_ATOMS: atom_id res chain seq x y z
N PHE A 1 20.34 11.89 -11.83
CA PHE A 1 19.38 11.05 -11.08
C PHE A 1 19.87 10.75 -9.67
N PHE A 2 21.14 10.34 -9.51
CA PHE A 2 21.74 10.08 -8.18
C PHE A 2 22.28 11.32 -7.45
N ASP A 3 22.33 12.48 -8.10
CA ASP A 3 22.60 13.76 -7.45
C ASP A 3 21.30 14.30 -6.83
N PHE A 4 20.98 13.83 -5.62
CA PHE A 4 19.76 14.18 -4.90
C PHE A 4 20.03 15.31 -3.91
N ASP A 5 19.53 16.51 -4.22
CA ASP A 5 19.60 17.65 -3.32
C ASP A 5 18.54 17.53 -2.19
N TRP A 6 18.92 16.86 -1.12
CA TRP A 6 18.06 16.68 0.05
C TRP A 6 17.69 18.01 0.73
N LYS A 7 18.50 19.08 0.58
CA LYS A 7 18.18 20.38 1.17
C LYS A 7 17.01 21.04 0.43
N ALA A 8 16.97 20.91 -0.90
CA ALA A 8 15.84 21.34 -1.70
C ALA A 8 14.55 20.54 -1.41
N GLN A 9 14.67 19.33 -0.86
CA GLN A 9 13.55 18.42 -0.61
C GLN A 9 13.19 18.28 0.88
N ARG A 10 13.64 19.19 1.74
CA ARG A 10 13.36 19.17 3.20
C ARG A 10 11.88 19.03 3.54
N TRP A 11 11.02 19.71 2.79
CA TRP A 11 9.57 19.61 3.00
C TRP A 11 9.03 18.20 2.76
N ASN A 12 9.48 17.54 1.68
CA ASN A 12 9.08 16.17 1.38
C ASN A 12 9.55 15.20 2.47
N LEU A 13 10.76 15.39 3.00
CA LEU A 13 11.28 14.60 4.11
C LEU A 13 10.46 14.79 5.40
N LEU A 14 10.06 16.03 5.71
CA LEU A 14 9.19 16.33 6.85
C LEU A 14 7.81 15.68 6.70
N VAL A 15 7.23 15.69 5.49
CA VAL A 15 5.94 15.02 5.21
C VAL A 15 6.07 13.51 5.40
N VAL A 16 7.16 12.89 4.92
CA VAL A 16 7.41 11.45 5.12
C VAL A 16 7.53 11.13 6.62
N LEU A 17 8.33 11.90 7.35
CA LEU A 17 8.49 11.73 8.80
C LEU A 17 7.15 11.90 9.54
N GLY A 18 6.38 12.93 9.18
CA GLY A 18 5.07 13.20 9.75
C GLY A 18 4.08 12.05 9.48
N ALA A 19 4.09 11.48 8.27
CA ALA A 19 3.26 10.31 7.95
C ALA A 19 3.67 9.07 8.76
N MET A 20 4.97 8.84 8.96
CA MET A 20 5.47 7.74 9.80
C MET A 20 5.05 7.90 11.27
N LEU A 21 5.25 9.10 11.83
CA LEU A 21 4.85 9.41 13.22
C LEU A 21 3.34 9.37 13.39
N GLY A 22 2.58 9.89 12.43
CA GLY A 22 1.12 9.83 12.43
C GLY A 22 0.62 8.39 12.41
N GLY A 23 1.21 7.53 11.60
CA GLY A 23 0.92 6.09 11.60
C GLY A 23 1.23 5.43 12.95
N PHE A 24 2.39 5.75 13.54
CA PHE A 24 2.77 5.24 14.87
C PHE A 24 1.75 5.63 15.95
N VAL A 25 1.38 6.91 15.99
CA VAL A 25 0.37 7.45 16.93
C VAL A 25 -0.99 6.79 16.68
N ALA A 26 -1.44 6.70 15.43
CA ALA A 26 -2.72 6.09 15.09
C ALA A 26 -2.80 4.62 15.57
N VAL A 27 -1.72 3.85 15.41
CA VAL A 27 -1.70 2.44 15.82
C VAL A 27 -1.61 2.29 17.35
N HIS A 28 -0.82 3.10 18.05
CA HIS A 28 -0.57 2.90 19.50
C HIS A 28 -1.55 3.65 20.41
N LEU A 29 -2.10 4.78 19.96
CA LEU A 29 -2.97 5.64 20.78
C LEU A 29 -4.43 5.62 20.33
N MET A 30 -4.72 5.34 19.05
CA MET A 30 -6.09 5.41 18.49
C MET A 30 -6.67 4.05 18.09
N SER A 31 -5.88 2.97 18.12
CA SER A 31 -6.38 1.62 17.83
C SER A 31 -6.98 1.02 19.10
N ASP A 32 -8.31 0.95 19.16
CA ASP A 32 -9.04 0.39 20.32
C ASP A 32 -9.12 -1.15 20.30
N GLY A 33 -8.38 -1.82 19.41
CA GLY A 33 -8.41 -3.28 19.25
C GLY A 33 -9.77 -3.84 18.82
N SER A 34 -10.70 -2.99 18.38
CA SER A 34 -11.98 -3.42 17.83
C SER A 34 -11.75 -4.25 16.58
N ASN A 35 -12.48 -5.37 16.46
CA ASN A 35 -12.39 -6.22 15.29
C ASN A 35 -12.80 -5.42 14.05
N LEU A 36 -11.98 -5.50 13.01
CA LEU A 36 -12.34 -4.94 11.72
C LEU A 36 -13.57 -5.69 11.19
N GLU A 37 -14.68 -4.98 11.02
CA GLU A 37 -15.90 -5.53 10.44
C GLU A 37 -15.71 -5.77 8.93
N ILE A 38 -15.10 -6.91 8.59
CA ILE A 38 -14.90 -7.34 7.21
C ILE A 38 -16.10 -8.16 6.75
N ASN A 39 -16.49 -7.97 5.49
CA ASN A 39 -17.54 -8.76 4.86
C ASN A 39 -17.24 -10.27 4.99
N PRO A 40 -18.19 -11.10 5.46
CA PRO A 40 -17.96 -12.54 5.66
C PRO A 40 -17.50 -13.27 4.40
N LYS A 41 -17.89 -12.79 3.20
CA LYS A 41 -17.40 -13.35 1.93
C LYS A 41 -15.91 -13.12 1.74
N THR A 42 -15.40 -11.95 2.11
CA THR A 42 -13.99 -11.61 2.02
C THR A 42 -13.18 -12.40 3.03
N ILE A 43 -13.70 -12.64 4.24
CA ILE A 43 -13.05 -13.52 5.23
C ILE A 43 -12.87 -14.93 4.65
N ALA A 44 -13.93 -15.50 4.06
CA ALA A 44 -13.85 -16.82 3.44
C ALA A 44 -12.82 -16.90 2.30
N GLN A 45 -12.72 -15.84 1.48
CA GLN A 45 -11.71 -15.76 0.42
C GLN A 45 -10.28 -15.66 0.97
N LEU A 46 -10.07 -14.86 2.02
CA LEU A 46 -8.76 -14.70 2.64
C LEU A 46 -8.29 -15.99 3.32
N THR A 47 -9.18 -16.71 4.00
CA THR A 47 -8.86 -18.01 4.61
C THR A 47 -8.46 -19.07 3.57
N GLN A 48 -9.08 -19.06 2.38
CA GLN A 48 -8.65 -19.94 1.28
C GLN A 48 -7.23 -19.64 0.79
N MET A 49 -6.80 -18.38 0.88
CA MET A 49 -5.46 -17.92 0.53
C MET A 49 -4.46 -18.04 1.70
N GLY A 50 -4.85 -18.68 2.82
CA GLY A 50 -3.99 -18.80 4.01
C GLY A 50 -3.71 -17.46 4.70
N ILE A 51 -4.56 -16.44 4.48
CA ILE A 51 -4.48 -15.15 5.15
C ILE A 51 -5.48 -15.16 6.30
N ASP A 52 -4.97 -15.10 7.53
CA ASP A 52 -5.79 -15.09 8.73
C ASP A 52 -6.70 -13.87 8.79
N ALA A 53 -7.90 -14.07 9.35
CA ALA A 53 -8.80 -12.96 9.63
C ALA A 53 -8.14 -11.98 10.61
N PRO A 54 -8.35 -10.67 10.45
CA PRO A 54 -7.84 -9.67 11.38
C PRO A 54 -8.54 -9.79 12.74
N ASN A 55 -7.96 -10.61 13.62
CA ASN A 55 -8.40 -10.86 15.00
C ASN A 55 -8.03 -9.65 15.89
N GLY A 56 -8.59 -8.47 15.58
CA GLY A 56 -8.25 -7.18 16.23
C GLY A 56 -6.93 -6.56 15.74
N LYS A 57 -6.25 -7.19 14.78
CA LYS A 57 -5.04 -6.66 14.13
C LYS A 57 -5.40 -5.90 12.85
N LEU A 58 -4.71 -4.80 12.58
CA LEU A 58 -4.92 -4.00 11.37
C LEU A 58 -4.32 -4.63 10.10
N LEU A 59 -3.32 -5.50 10.27
CA LEU A 59 -2.53 -6.06 9.18
C LEU A 59 -2.39 -7.58 9.36
N PRO A 60 -2.34 -8.36 8.27
CA PRO A 60 -2.16 -9.81 8.34
C PRO A 60 -0.71 -10.16 8.70
N ASP A 61 -0.53 -11.06 9.67
CA ASP A 61 0.80 -11.48 10.13
C ASP A 61 1.60 -12.15 9.00
N THR A 62 0.93 -12.81 8.05
CA THR A 62 1.57 -13.46 6.89
C THR A 62 2.41 -12.50 6.03
N LEU A 63 2.07 -11.21 6.02
CA LEU A 63 2.74 -10.17 5.22
C LEU A 63 3.58 -9.20 6.04
N PHE A 64 3.39 -9.15 7.37
CA PHE A 64 4.05 -8.14 8.22
C PHE A 64 4.76 -8.70 9.45
N ALA A 65 4.70 -10.00 9.71
CA ALA A 65 5.44 -10.65 10.80
C ALA A 65 6.91 -10.92 10.42
N ASN A 66 7.75 -11.17 11.42
CA ASN A 66 9.16 -11.51 11.20
C ASN A 66 9.36 -12.86 10.49
N ASP A 67 8.33 -13.71 10.44
CA ASP A 67 8.36 -15.00 9.74
C ASP A 67 8.54 -14.86 8.22
N ILE A 68 8.24 -13.69 7.65
CA ILE A 68 8.51 -13.37 6.24
C ILE A 68 9.97 -13.59 5.88
N PHE A 69 10.89 -13.26 6.79
CA PHE A 69 12.33 -13.39 6.55
C PHE A 69 12.77 -14.85 6.37
N GLN A 70 11.94 -15.81 6.77
CA GLN A 70 12.19 -17.24 6.58
C GLN A 70 11.70 -17.75 5.22
N SER A 71 10.83 -17.00 4.52
CA SER A 71 10.24 -17.40 3.24
C SER A 71 10.83 -16.61 2.07
N PRO A 72 11.70 -17.22 1.23
CA PRO A 72 12.27 -16.56 0.06
C PRO A 72 11.21 -16.06 -0.93
N LYS A 73 10.09 -16.78 -1.04
CA LYS A 73 8.94 -16.40 -1.89
C LYS A 73 8.37 -15.05 -1.47
N MET A 74 8.14 -14.87 -0.17
CA MET A 74 7.53 -13.64 0.36
C MET A 74 8.45 -12.43 0.22
N ILE A 75 9.73 -12.60 0.52
CA ILE A 75 10.75 -11.56 0.30
C ILE A 75 10.76 -11.12 -1.17
N LEU A 76 10.75 -12.08 -2.10
CA LEU A 76 10.76 -11.78 -3.53
C LEU A 76 9.51 -11.00 -3.96
N ILE A 77 8.33 -11.37 -3.48
CA ILE A 77 7.07 -10.66 -3.76
C ILE A 77 7.15 -9.21 -3.26
N LEU A 78 7.64 -8.98 -2.03
CA LEU A 78 7.76 -7.64 -1.47
C LEU A 78 8.78 -6.77 -2.22
N ILE A 79 9.93 -7.34 -2.59
CA ILE A 79 10.96 -6.63 -3.37
C ILE A 79 10.41 -6.26 -4.75
N ILE A 80 9.82 -7.20 -5.47
CA ILE A 80 9.24 -6.95 -6.80
C ILE A 80 8.11 -5.92 -6.68
N GLY A 81 7.23 -6.06 -5.69
CA GLY A 81 6.16 -5.10 -5.42
C GLY A 81 6.72 -3.68 -5.17
N GLY A 82 7.74 -3.55 -4.34
CA GLY A 82 8.41 -2.26 -4.07
C GLY A 82 9.02 -1.63 -5.31
N ILE A 83 9.70 -2.43 -6.14
CA ILE A 83 10.26 -1.96 -7.42
C ILE A 83 9.16 -1.50 -8.37
N LEU A 84 8.08 -2.27 -8.52
CA LEU A 84 6.95 -1.92 -9.38
C LEU A 84 6.26 -0.63 -8.92
N ILE A 85 6.09 -0.42 -7.61
CA ILE A 85 5.54 0.82 -7.05
C ILE A 85 6.49 1.99 -7.32
N GLY A 86 7.79 1.84 -7.06
CA GLY A 86 8.79 2.88 -7.29
C GLY A 86 8.88 3.28 -8.77
N PHE A 87 8.92 2.31 -9.66
CA PHE A 87 8.90 2.54 -11.10
C PHE A 87 7.58 3.18 -11.56
N GLY A 88 6.45 2.63 -11.13
CA GLY A 88 5.12 3.08 -11.53
C GLY A 88 4.82 4.51 -11.09
N THR A 89 5.18 4.88 -9.87
CA THR A 89 5.01 6.27 -9.36
C THR A 89 5.86 7.25 -10.16
N ARG A 90 7.09 6.89 -10.53
CA ARG A 90 7.92 7.74 -11.38
C ARG A 90 7.38 7.85 -12.81
N TYR A 91 6.92 6.73 -13.38
CA TYR A 91 6.32 6.68 -14.71
C TYR A 91 5.03 7.52 -14.80
N ALA A 92 4.19 7.45 -13.76
CA ALA A 92 2.97 8.26 -13.65
C ALA A 92 3.25 9.73 -13.30
N SER A 93 4.50 10.11 -13.03
CA SER A 93 4.90 11.44 -12.54
C SER A 93 4.24 11.87 -11.21
N GLY A 94 3.82 10.90 -10.39
CA GLY A 94 3.11 11.13 -9.14
C GLY A 94 2.67 9.84 -8.46
N CYS A 95 2.07 9.99 -7.27
CA CYS A 95 1.49 8.90 -6.50
C CYS A 95 -0.04 8.98 -6.51
N THR A 96 -0.69 7.95 -5.95
CA THR A 96 -2.15 7.89 -5.83
C THR A 96 -2.72 9.09 -5.09
N SER A 97 -2.11 9.51 -3.97
CA SER A 97 -2.58 10.68 -3.22
C SER A 97 -2.43 11.98 -4.02
N GLY A 98 -1.35 12.15 -4.77
CA GLY A 98 -1.15 13.33 -5.64
C GLY A 98 -2.18 13.44 -6.76
N HIS A 99 -2.40 12.35 -7.51
CA HIS A 99 -3.35 12.36 -8.63
C HIS A 99 -4.81 12.30 -8.15
N ALA A 100 -5.12 11.51 -7.13
CA ALA A 100 -6.50 11.30 -6.69
C ALA A 100 -7.02 12.40 -5.77
N ILE A 101 -6.20 12.94 -4.86
CA ILE A 101 -6.64 14.01 -3.94
C ILE A 101 -6.52 15.34 -4.66
N TYR A 102 -5.29 15.78 -4.97
CA TYR A 102 -5.09 17.12 -5.55
C TYR A 102 -5.45 17.19 -7.04
N GLY A 103 -5.01 16.21 -7.83
CA GLY A 103 -5.19 16.21 -9.28
C GLY A 103 -6.65 16.15 -9.73
N LEU A 104 -7.45 15.26 -9.15
CA LEU A 104 -8.88 15.17 -9.44
C LEU A 104 -9.66 16.37 -8.90
N SER A 105 -9.35 16.86 -7.69
CA SER A 105 -9.98 18.08 -7.18
C SER A 105 -9.69 19.32 -8.04
N SER A 106 -8.56 19.32 -8.76
CA SER A 106 -8.20 20.37 -9.73
C SER A 106 -8.71 20.10 -11.16
N LEU A 107 -9.57 19.08 -11.35
CA LEU A 107 -10.14 18.65 -12.64
C LEU A 107 -9.08 18.35 -13.73
N GLN A 108 -7.92 17.85 -13.35
CA GLN A 108 -6.87 17.51 -14.32
C GLN A 108 -7.19 16.20 -15.05
N ILE A 109 -7.44 16.30 -16.35
CA ILE A 109 -7.67 15.12 -17.22
C ILE A 109 -6.50 14.11 -17.18
N PRO A 110 -5.21 14.51 -17.13
CA PRO A 110 -4.12 13.54 -16.97
C PRO A 110 -4.23 12.73 -15.67
N SER A 111 -4.61 13.37 -14.57
CA SER A 111 -4.78 12.73 -13.26
C SER A 111 -5.96 11.76 -13.27
N LEU A 112 -7.06 12.09 -13.98
CA LEU A 112 -8.16 11.16 -14.16
C LEU A 112 -7.73 9.85 -14.86
N LYS A 113 -6.95 9.96 -15.94
CA LYS A 113 -6.43 8.77 -16.63
C LYS A 113 -5.51 7.94 -15.73
N ALA A 114 -4.63 8.60 -14.97
CA ALA A 114 -3.73 7.93 -14.03
C ALA A 114 -4.52 7.16 -12.96
N VAL A 115 -5.53 7.79 -12.35
CA VAL A 115 -6.37 7.15 -11.32
C VAL A 115 -7.15 5.95 -11.88
N ILE A 116 -7.71 6.05 -13.08
CA ILE A 116 -8.37 4.92 -13.74
C ILE A 116 -7.38 3.76 -13.93
N GLY A 117 -6.15 4.05 -14.38
CA GLY A 117 -5.10 3.06 -14.52
C GLY A 117 -4.71 2.40 -13.20
N PHE A 118 -4.54 3.17 -12.13
CA PHE A 118 -4.25 2.65 -10.79
C PHE A 118 -5.37 1.73 -10.29
N PHE A 119 -6.63 2.11 -10.52
CA PHE A 119 -7.78 1.32 -10.10
C PHE A 119 -7.87 -0.01 -10.87
N ILE A 120 -7.70 0.01 -12.19
CA ILE A 120 -7.67 -1.21 -13.02
C ILE A 120 -6.52 -2.13 -12.57
N GLY A 121 -5.32 -1.59 -12.37
CA GLY A 121 -4.18 -2.35 -11.88
C GLY A 121 -4.44 -2.98 -10.50
N GLY A 122 -5.07 -2.24 -9.59
CA GLY A 122 -5.49 -2.74 -8.28
C GLY A 122 -6.52 -3.87 -8.37
N LEU A 123 -7.51 -3.76 -9.25
CA LEU A 123 -8.50 -4.82 -9.48
C LEU A 123 -7.85 -6.10 -10.05
N ILE A 124 -6.94 -5.95 -11.02
CA ILE A 124 -6.19 -7.08 -11.60
C ILE A 124 -5.36 -7.76 -10.51
N MET A 125 -4.64 -6.97 -9.71
CA MET A 125 -3.85 -7.51 -8.60
C MET A 125 -4.73 -8.27 -7.60
N ALA A 126 -5.85 -7.69 -7.17
CA ALA A 126 -6.72 -8.28 -6.15
C ALA A 126 -7.44 -9.57 -6.62
N HIS A 127 -7.94 -9.59 -7.86
CA HIS A 127 -8.78 -10.70 -8.33
C HIS A 127 -8.03 -11.79 -9.09
N PHE A 128 -6.88 -11.46 -9.71
CA PHE A 128 -6.14 -12.41 -10.53
C PHE A 128 -4.78 -12.76 -9.93
N ILE A 129 -4.00 -11.77 -9.51
CA ILE A 129 -2.60 -12.04 -9.09
C ILE A 129 -2.55 -12.55 -7.65
N LEU A 130 -3.24 -11.90 -6.71
CA LEU A 130 -3.27 -12.27 -5.29
C LEU A 130 -3.62 -13.75 -5.06
N PRO A 131 -4.73 -14.30 -5.62
CA PRO A 131 -5.06 -15.72 -5.45
C PRO A 131 -4.11 -16.70 -6.16
N LEU A 132 -3.22 -16.23 -7.05
CA LEU A 132 -2.22 -17.08 -7.69
C LEU A 132 -0.90 -17.13 -6.90
N ILE A 133 -0.59 -16.07 -6.15
CA ILE A 133 0.64 -15.98 -5.38
C ILE A 133 0.49 -16.49 -3.94
N PHE A 134 -0.73 -16.58 -3.41
CA PHE A 134 -1.05 -17.16 -2.11
C PHE A 134 -1.77 -18.49 -2.31
#